data_AF-A0A9W7AA76-F1
#
_entry.id   AF-A0A9W7AA76-F1
#
_cell.length_a   1.000
_cell.length_b   1.000
_cell.length_c   1.000
_cell.angle_alpha   90.00
_cell.angle_beta   90.00
_cell.angle_gamma   90.00
#
_symmetry.space_group_name_H-M   'P 1'
#
loop_
_entity.id
_entity.type
_entity.pdbx_description
1 polymer ?
#
loop_
_entity_poly.entity_id
_entity_poly.type
_entity_poly.pdbx_seq_one_letter_code
_entity_poly.pdbx_strand_id
1 'polypeptide(L)'
;MHASRSMIKNPTCVLFDATIALKASNEMVVLVLLLPSIITMTTHPHSIDDNPLLTRLGYNDACVTFDTKPAVYLALILYFGVCYFIFMHVVYSISRLKIEHEDDKRSNMPSGWRWFCNFSNVTYGVTAMTFSLCFMISPDESVWAHTLPFVLLMACRYFAFVAAFVEHKYIKNKVNEEESQFQQELLKYGSKVRQSDEL
;
A
#
# COMPACT_ATOMS: atom_id res chain seq x y z
N MET A 1 -27.62 -22.25 -29.56
CA MET A 1 -27.62 -22.42 -28.10
C MET A 1 -26.38 -21.74 -27.52
N HIS A 2 -26.47 -20.44 -27.24
CA HIS A 2 -25.38 -19.69 -26.61
C HIS A 2 -25.48 -19.90 -25.10
N ALA A 3 -24.45 -20.54 -24.54
CA ALA A 3 -24.29 -20.67 -23.10
C ALA A 3 -24.26 -19.27 -22.47
N SER A 4 -25.31 -18.94 -21.73
CA SER A 4 -25.34 -17.85 -20.77
C SER A 4 -24.25 -18.13 -19.73
N ARG A 5 -23.06 -17.56 -19.96
CA ARG A 5 -21.97 -17.59 -18.97
C ARG A 5 -22.47 -16.81 -17.77
N SER A 6 -22.65 -17.54 -16.68
CA SER A 6 -23.35 -17.10 -15.49
C SER A 6 -22.76 -15.80 -14.95
N MET A 7 -23.68 -14.86 -14.73
CA MET A 7 -23.47 -13.54 -14.15
C MET A 7 -23.32 -13.62 -12.62
N ILE A 8 -22.67 -14.66 -12.10
CA ILE A 8 -22.30 -14.72 -10.69
C ILE A 8 -20.92 -14.08 -10.59
N LYS A 9 -20.89 -12.74 -10.58
CA LYS A 9 -19.70 -12.01 -10.14
C LYS A 9 -19.42 -12.47 -8.71
N ASN A 10 -18.33 -13.20 -8.52
CA ASN A 10 -17.92 -13.65 -7.20
C ASN A 10 -17.82 -12.42 -6.28
N PRO A 11 -18.69 -12.26 -5.27
CA PRO A 11 -18.75 -11.06 -4.45
C PRO A 11 -17.46 -10.86 -3.64
N THR A 12 -16.67 -11.92 -3.47
CA THR A 12 -15.33 -11.83 -2.86
C THR A 12 -14.31 -11.11 -3.74
N CYS A 13 -14.54 -10.99 -5.06
CA CYS A 13 -13.61 -10.27 -5.95
C CYS A 13 -13.48 -8.77 -5.61
N VAL A 14 -14.47 -8.18 -4.95
CA VAL A 14 -14.43 -6.79 -4.44
C VAL A 14 -13.71 -6.70 -3.09
N LEU A 15 -13.55 -7.82 -2.38
CA LEU A 15 -12.87 -7.90 -1.07
C LEU A 15 -11.33 -7.93 -1.21
N PHE A 16 -10.80 -8.15 -2.40
CA PHE A 16 -9.36 -8.31 -2.70
C PHE A 16 -8.73 -7.06 -3.34
N ASP A 17 -9.05 -5.85 -2.86
CA ASP A 17 -8.44 -4.62 -3.39
C ASP A 17 -7.22 -4.18 -2.57
N ALA A 18 -6.03 -4.35 -3.16
CA ALA A 18 -4.77 -3.90 -2.57
C ALA A 18 -4.74 -2.39 -2.28
N THR A 19 -5.50 -1.58 -3.03
CA THR A 19 -5.57 -0.12 -2.86
C THR A 19 -6.31 0.25 -1.58
N ILE A 20 -7.40 -0.48 -1.27
CA ILE A 20 -8.16 -0.29 -0.03
C ILE A 20 -7.28 -0.67 1.16
N ALA A 21 -6.57 -1.79 1.08
CA ALA A 21 -5.63 -2.21 2.13
C ALA A 21 -4.50 -1.18 2.34
N LEU A 22 -3.94 -0.63 1.25
CA LEU A 22 -2.94 0.44 1.34
C LEU A 22 -3.52 1.70 2.00
N LYS A 23 -4.73 2.11 1.63
CA LYS A 23 -5.38 3.28 2.25
C LYS A 23 -5.62 3.04 3.74
N ALA A 24 -6.18 1.89 4.11
CA ALA A 24 -6.42 1.52 5.50
C ALA A 24 -5.11 1.47 6.31
N SER A 25 -4.00 0.99 5.73
CA SER A 25 -2.70 1.00 6.41
C SER A 25 -2.17 2.42 6.66
N ASN A 26 -2.52 3.40 5.83
CA ASN A 26 -2.20 4.81 6.05
C ASN A 26 -3.04 5.43 7.15
N GLU A 27 -4.35 5.20 7.12
CA GLU A 27 -5.24 5.65 8.18
C GLU A 27 -4.79 5.07 9.54
N MET A 28 -4.41 3.80 9.59
CA MET A 28 -3.87 3.17 10.80
C MET A 28 -2.54 3.75 11.27
N VAL A 29 -1.62 4.11 10.35
CA VAL A 29 -0.38 4.79 10.76
C VAL A 29 -0.68 6.16 11.35
N VAL A 30 -1.60 6.92 10.78
CA VAL A 30 -2.02 8.20 11.36
C VAL A 30 -2.54 8.00 12.78
N LEU A 31 -3.32 6.95 13.04
CA LEU A 31 -3.80 6.62 14.39
C LEU A 31 -2.66 6.22 15.35
N VAL A 32 -1.69 5.43 14.88
CA VAL A 32 -0.49 5.05 15.64
C VAL A 32 0.39 6.24 15.99
N LEU A 33 0.41 7.28 15.16
CA LEU A 33 1.14 8.52 15.48
C LEU A 33 0.32 9.41 16.40
N LEU A 34 -0.95 9.64 16.09
CA LEU A 34 -1.78 10.63 16.75
C LEU A 34 -2.14 10.24 18.19
N LEU A 35 -2.63 9.02 18.43
CA LEU A 35 -3.15 8.63 19.74
C LEU A 35 -2.04 8.53 20.81
N PRO A 36 -0.91 7.86 20.54
CA PRO A 36 0.24 7.87 21.45
C PRO A 36 0.83 9.26 21.65
N SER A 37 0.86 10.12 20.62
CA SER A 37 1.29 11.52 20.78
C SER A 37 0.49 12.27 21.84
N ILE A 38 -0.84 12.14 21.82
CA ILE A 38 -1.70 12.77 22.82
C ILE A 38 -1.35 12.27 24.23
N ILE A 39 -1.11 10.97 24.39
CA ILE A 39 -0.72 10.37 25.68
C ILE A 39 0.65 10.87 26.12
N THR A 40 1.64 10.89 25.24
CA THR A 40 3.00 11.36 25.57
C THR A 40 3.00 12.83 25.93
N MET A 41 2.31 13.68 25.17
CA MET A 41 2.21 15.12 25.47
C MET A 41 1.52 15.41 26.80
N THR A 42 0.59 14.56 27.24
CA THR A 42 -0.14 14.75 28.49
C THR A 42 0.57 14.14 29.71
N THR A 43 1.28 13.03 29.52
CA THR A 43 1.93 12.29 30.62
C THR A 43 3.41 12.60 30.78
N HIS A 44 4.11 12.91 29.68
CA HIS A 44 5.56 13.12 29.61
C HIS A 44 5.92 14.27 28.65
N PRO A 45 5.39 15.50 28.87
CA PRO A 45 5.65 16.62 27.95
C PRO A 45 7.15 16.92 27.78
N HIS A 46 7.94 16.76 28.85
CA HIS A 46 9.40 16.99 28.82
C HIS A 46 10.16 16.05 27.89
N SER A 47 9.61 14.86 27.58
CA SER A 47 10.26 13.92 26.66
C SER A 47 10.32 14.46 25.22
N ILE A 48 9.51 15.46 24.88
CA ILE A 48 9.56 16.13 23.57
C ILE A 48 10.65 17.20 23.56
N ASP A 49 10.87 17.87 24.68
CA ASP A 49 11.82 18.99 24.77
C ASP A 49 13.27 18.54 24.96
N ASP A 50 13.48 17.41 25.65
CA ASP A 50 14.81 16.85 25.91
C ASP A 50 14.79 15.32 25.76
N ASN A 51 15.44 14.83 24.71
CA ASN A 51 15.57 13.41 24.45
C ASN A 51 16.82 13.08 23.61
N PRO A 52 17.27 11.81 23.59
CA PRO A 52 18.45 11.39 22.85
C PRO A 52 18.35 11.61 21.33
N LEU A 53 17.14 11.60 20.77
CA LEU A 53 16.90 11.78 19.33
C LEU A 53 17.13 13.24 18.93
N LEU A 54 16.56 14.19 19.69
CA LEU A 54 16.79 15.61 19.49
C LEU A 54 18.29 15.96 19.60
N THR A 55 18.98 15.39 20.59
CA THR A 55 20.41 15.63 20.82
C THR A 55 21.28 15.12 19.67
N ARG A 56 20.94 13.97 19.07
CA ARG A 56 21.77 13.31 18.05
C ARG A 56 21.38 13.65 16.60
N LEU A 57 20.09 13.80 16.32
CA LEU A 57 19.55 14.11 14.98
C LEU A 57 19.34 15.61 14.76
N GLY A 58 19.26 16.40 15.83
CA GLY A 58 18.97 17.83 15.78
C GLY A 58 17.47 18.16 15.60
N TYR A 59 16.60 17.16 15.59
CA TYR A 59 15.15 17.30 15.52
C TYR A 59 14.45 16.10 16.19
N ASN A 60 13.19 16.29 16.58
CA ASN A 60 12.34 15.21 17.08
C ASN A 60 11.82 14.37 15.90
N ASP A 61 12.15 13.09 15.89
CA ASP A 61 11.45 12.15 15.01
C ASP A 61 10.06 11.82 15.57
N ALA A 62 9.24 11.12 14.78
CA ALA A 62 7.89 10.78 15.21
C ALA A 62 7.87 9.71 16.31
N CYS A 63 8.92 8.93 16.49
CA CYS A 63 9.00 7.82 17.45
C CYS A 63 9.02 8.29 18.90
N VAL A 64 9.58 9.48 19.16
CA VAL A 64 9.57 10.08 20.50
C VAL A 64 8.16 10.11 21.13
N THR A 65 7.13 10.23 20.29
CA THR A 65 5.73 10.31 20.70
C THR A 65 5.12 8.99 21.17
N PHE A 66 5.79 7.86 20.92
CA PHE A 66 5.36 6.53 21.35
C PHE A 66 6.47 5.71 22.02
N ASP A 67 7.58 6.33 22.42
CA ASP A 67 8.66 5.66 23.18
C ASP A 67 8.43 5.65 24.70
N THR A 68 7.51 6.49 25.19
CA THR A 68 7.24 6.62 26.63
C THR A 68 6.10 5.73 27.09
N LYS A 69 6.16 5.28 28.34
CA LYS A 69 5.03 4.56 28.97
C LYS A 69 3.98 5.57 29.44
N PRO A 70 2.67 5.33 29.25
CA PRO A 70 2.05 4.13 28.69
C PRO A 70 1.82 4.17 27.16
N ALA A 71 2.20 5.26 26.48
CA ALA A 71 1.95 5.47 25.05
C ALA A 71 2.48 4.32 24.16
N VAL A 72 3.66 3.79 24.49
CA VAL A 72 4.30 2.65 23.79
C VAL A 72 3.41 1.41 23.71
N TYR A 73 2.64 1.13 24.77
CA TYR A 73 1.76 -0.04 24.80
C TYR A 73 0.57 0.11 23.85
N LEU A 74 -0.02 1.31 23.81
CA LEU A 74 -1.11 1.61 22.88
C LEU A 74 -0.60 1.60 21.44
N ALA A 75 0.57 2.21 21.19
CA ALA A 75 1.19 2.24 19.88
C ALA A 75 1.44 0.82 19.34
N LEU A 76 2.00 -0.06 20.17
CA LEU A 76 2.25 -1.46 19.81
C LEU A 76 0.95 -2.20 19.43
N ILE A 77 -0.12 -2.03 20.22
CA ILE A 77 -1.43 -2.66 19.93
C ILE A 77 -1.98 -2.16 18.59
N LEU A 78 -1.98 -0.85 18.36
CA LEU A 78 -2.46 -0.26 17.11
C LEU A 78 -1.57 -0.66 15.91
N TYR A 79 -0.28 -0.86 16.14
CA TYR A 79 0.67 -1.24 15.10
C TYR A 79 0.39 -2.63 14.51
N PHE A 80 -0.21 -3.56 15.26
CA PHE A 80 -0.69 -4.82 14.68
C PHE A 80 -1.69 -4.61 13.54
N GLY A 81 -2.57 -3.61 13.65
CA GLY A 81 -3.49 -3.23 12.58
C GLY A 81 -2.77 -2.67 11.36
N VAL A 82 -1.73 -1.86 11.56
CA VAL A 82 -0.85 -1.38 10.47
C VAL A 82 -0.23 -2.57 9.73
N CYS A 83 0.42 -3.49 10.46
CA CYS A 83 1.04 -4.68 9.88
C CYS A 83 0.04 -5.55 9.12
N TYR A 84 -1.16 -5.75 9.68
CA TYR A 84 -2.21 -6.51 9.03
C TYR A 84 -2.58 -5.92 7.67
N PHE A 85 -2.89 -4.62 7.59
CA PHE A 85 -3.28 -3.99 6.32
C PHE A 85 -2.12 -3.91 5.32
N ILE A 86 -0.88 -3.69 5.79
CA ILE A 86 0.30 -3.75 4.91
C ILE A 86 0.44 -5.16 4.33
N PHE A 87 0.35 -6.20 5.15
CA PHE A 87 0.48 -7.57 4.68
C PHE A 87 -0.61 -7.92 3.66
N MET A 88 -1.87 -7.54 3.93
CA MET A 88 -2.97 -7.72 2.99
C MET A 88 -2.72 -6.99 1.67
N HIS A 89 -2.24 -5.74 1.72
CA HIS A 89 -1.82 -4.99 0.53
C HIS A 89 -0.75 -5.75 -0.26
N VAL A 90 0.30 -6.24 0.39
CA VAL A 90 1.41 -6.94 -0.27
C VAL A 90 0.91 -8.22 -0.94
N VAL A 91 0.14 -9.05 -0.23
CA VAL A 91 -0.44 -10.28 -0.77
C VAL A 91 -1.32 -9.98 -1.99
N TYR A 92 -2.19 -8.97 -1.90
CA TYR A 92 -3.12 -8.65 -2.98
C TYR A 92 -2.43 -8.03 -4.19
N SER A 93 -1.48 -7.11 -3.98
CA SER A 93 -0.69 -6.51 -5.06
C SER A 93 0.12 -7.56 -5.81
N ILE A 94 0.82 -8.46 -5.11
CA ILE A 94 1.60 -9.53 -5.74
C ILE A 94 0.67 -10.51 -6.48
N SER A 95 -0.44 -10.89 -5.86
CA SER A 95 -1.41 -11.81 -6.49
C SER A 95 -1.98 -11.21 -7.77
N ARG A 96 -2.32 -9.91 -7.75
CA ARG A 96 -2.82 -9.19 -8.91
C ARG A 96 -1.78 -9.11 -10.03
N LEU A 97 -0.54 -8.73 -9.72
CA LEU A 97 0.56 -8.69 -10.69
C LEU A 97 0.85 -10.07 -11.30
N LYS A 98 0.72 -11.14 -10.51
CA LYS A 98 0.89 -12.53 -10.99
C LYS A 98 -0.21 -12.93 -11.96
N ILE A 99 -1.47 -12.69 -11.61
CA ILE A 99 -2.62 -12.99 -12.48
C ILE A 99 -2.50 -12.19 -13.79
N GLU A 100 -2.14 -10.91 -13.72
CA GLU A 100 -1.92 -10.08 -14.91
C GLU A 100 -0.79 -10.61 -15.80
N HIS A 101 0.25 -11.20 -15.22
CA HIS A 101 1.34 -11.79 -15.97
C HIS A 101 0.91 -13.09 -16.66
N GLU A 102 0.22 -13.98 -15.95
CA GLU A 102 -0.25 -15.26 -16.50
C GLU A 102 -1.31 -15.04 -17.60
N ASP A 103 -2.13 -14.00 -17.47
CA ASP A 103 -3.15 -13.66 -18.46
C ASP A 103 -2.58 -13.07 -19.76
N ASP A 104 -1.25 -12.79 -19.83
CA ASP A 104 -0.30 -12.35 -20.89
C ASP A 104 -0.78 -11.32 -21.94
N LYS A 105 -2.08 -11.29 -22.24
CA LYS A 105 -2.85 -10.29 -22.97
C LYS A 105 -3.29 -9.11 -22.09
N ARG A 106 -3.03 -9.16 -20.76
CA ARG A 106 -3.68 -8.26 -19.80
C ARG A 106 -2.86 -7.11 -19.22
N SER A 107 -1.54 -7.04 -19.35
CA SER A 107 -0.84 -5.79 -19.00
C SER A 107 0.31 -5.52 -19.95
N ASN A 108 0.24 -4.38 -20.66
CA ASN A 108 1.35 -3.81 -21.43
C ASN A 108 2.47 -3.26 -20.51
N MET A 109 2.58 -3.77 -19.28
CA MET A 109 3.55 -3.32 -18.29
C MET A 109 4.92 -3.97 -18.59
N PRO A 110 5.97 -3.17 -18.85
CA PRO A 110 7.32 -3.69 -19.06
C PRO A 110 7.83 -4.49 -17.86
N SER A 111 8.67 -5.50 -18.12
CA SER A 111 9.23 -6.40 -17.11
C SER A 111 9.95 -5.67 -15.97
N GLY A 112 10.66 -4.57 -16.29
CA GLY A 112 11.36 -3.75 -15.30
C GLY A 112 10.40 -3.09 -14.29
N TRP A 113 9.26 -2.60 -14.75
CA TRP A 113 8.24 -2.02 -13.87
C TRP A 113 7.55 -3.09 -13.02
N ARG A 114 7.29 -4.28 -13.59
CA ARG A 114 6.77 -5.42 -12.81
C ARG A 114 7.74 -5.83 -11.71
N TRP A 115 9.03 -5.90 -12.01
CA TRP A 115 10.06 -6.21 -11.01
C TRP A 115 10.09 -5.14 -9.92
N PHE A 116 10.08 -3.86 -10.29
CA PHE A 116 10.04 -2.74 -9.35
C PHE A 116 8.82 -2.85 -8.42
N CYS A 117 7.61 -3.04 -8.96
CA CYS A 117 6.40 -3.14 -8.14
C CYS A 117 6.47 -4.31 -7.14
N ASN A 118 6.92 -5.49 -7.59
CA ASN A 118 7.10 -6.63 -6.69
C ASN A 118 8.14 -6.35 -5.60
N PHE A 119 9.30 -5.80 -5.97
CA PHE A 119 10.36 -5.45 -5.04
C PHE A 119 9.89 -4.44 -3.98
N SER A 120 9.21 -3.36 -4.41
CA SER A 120 8.66 -2.34 -3.51
C SER A 120 7.65 -2.92 -2.53
N ASN A 121 6.73 -3.78 -2.99
CA ASN A 121 5.72 -4.40 -2.13
C ASN A 121 6.35 -5.35 -1.12
N VAL A 122 7.26 -6.23 -1.54
CA VAL A 122 7.93 -7.18 -0.63
C VAL A 122 8.77 -6.44 0.42
N THR A 123 9.57 -5.46 0.00
CA THR A 123 10.39 -4.68 0.94
C THR A 123 9.55 -3.85 1.90
N TYR A 124 8.38 -3.35 1.47
CA TYR A 124 7.43 -2.68 2.36
C TYR A 124 6.86 -3.63 3.43
N GLY A 125 6.50 -4.86 3.06
CA GLY A 125 6.08 -5.88 4.03
C GLY A 125 7.19 -6.25 5.02
N VAL A 126 8.43 -6.44 4.54
CA VAL A 126 9.58 -6.78 5.39
C VAL A 126 9.89 -5.65 6.37
N THR A 127 9.99 -4.41 5.89
CA THR A 127 10.30 -3.25 6.74
C THR A 127 9.21 -2.97 7.77
N ALA A 128 7.94 -3.25 7.46
CA ALA A 128 6.85 -3.19 8.44
C ALA A 128 7.05 -4.19 9.59
N MET A 129 7.47 -5.42 9.30
CA MET A 129 7.81 -6.38 10.36
C MET A 129 9.02 -5.91 11.16
N THR A 130 10.07 -5.42 10.50
CA THR A 130 11.30 -4.95 11.17
C THR A 130 11.07 -3.72 12.06
N PHE A 131 10.13 -2.84 11.72
CA PHE A 131 9.81 -1.67 12.54
C PHE A 131 9.30 -2.04 13.95
N SER A 132 8.80 -3.26 14.16
CA SER A 132 8.44 -3.72 15.51
C SER A 132 9.62 -3.66 16.51
N LEU A 133 10.87 -3.68 16.02
CA LEU A 133 12.07 -3.49 16.83
C LEU A 133 12.13 -2.11 17.50
N CYS A 134 11.51 -1.07 16.93
CA CYS A 134 11.45 0.26 17.54
C CYS A 134 10.72 0.25 18.89
N PHE A 135 9.75 -0.66 19.08
CA PHE A 135 9.04 -0.78 20.36
C PHE A 135 9.86 -1.54 21.42
N MET A 136 10.92 -2.24 21.02
CA MET A 136 11.74 -3.07 21.90
C MET A 136 13.07 -2.41 22.26
N ILE A 137 13.68 -1.69 21.32
CA ILE A 137 14.99 -1.03 21.51
C ILE A 137 14.74 0.44 21.85
N SER A 138 15.09 0.84 23.07
CA SER A 138 14.97 2.24 23.48
C SER A 138 15.99 3.14 22.76
N PRO A 139 15.65 4.40 22.41
CA PRO A 139 16.65 5.36 21.92
C PRO A 139 17.81 5.59 22.92
N ASP A 140 17.60 5.37 24.22
CA ASP A 140 18.65 5.45 25.23
C ASP A 140 19.73 4.38 25.04
N GLU A 141 19.34 3.19 24.59
CA GLU A 141 20.26 2.06 24.34
C GLU A 141 21.02 2.26 23.03
N SER A 142 20.29 2.58 21.95
CA SER A 142 20.89 2.85 20.63
C SER A 142 19.93 3.62 19.73
N VAL A 143 20.20 4.92 19.56
CA VAL A 143 19.42 5.78 18.64
C VAL A 143 19.42 5.22 17.21
N TRP A 144 20.56 4.72 16.71
CA TRP A 144 20.60 4.21 15.34
C TRP A 144 19.79 2.92 15.17
N ALA A 145 19.84 2.00 16.13
CA ALA A 145 19.05 0.77 16.07
C ALA A 145 17.55 1.06 16.24
N HIS A 146 17.21 2.12 16.99
CA HIS A 146 15.84 2.59 17.15
C HIS A 146 15.31 3.33 15.90
N THR A 147 16.05 4.29 15.34
CA THR A 147 15.58 5.15 14.25
C THR A 147 15.68 4.48 12.87
N LEU A 148 16.65 3.59 12.63
CA LEU A 148 16.87 3.00 11.31
C LEU A 148 15.66 2.19 10.79
N PRO A 149 14.99 1.33 11.57
CA PRO A 149 13.79 0.63 11.10
C PRO A 149 12.66 1.59 10.70
N PHE A 150 12.49 2.72 11.40
CA PHE A 150 11.54 3.76 11.04
C PHE A 150 11.85 4.39 9.68
N VAL A 151 13.11 4.81 9.47
CA VAL A 151 13.54 5.41 8.20
C VAL A 151 13.36 4.44 7.03
N LEU A 152 13.73 3.17 7.21
CA LEU A 152 13.53 2.13 6.20
C LEU A 152 12.05 1.91 5.89
N LEU A 153 11.19 1.86 6.91
CA LEU A 153 9.75 1.74 6.71
C LEU A 153 9.19 2.93 5.93
N MET A 154 9.59 4.17 6.23
CA MET A 154 9.13 5.35 5.50
C MET A 154 9.59 5.35 4.03
N ALA A 155 10.84 4.97 3.76
CA ALA A 155 11.37 4.87 2.40
C ALA A 155 10.67 3.77 1.58
N CYS A 156 10.54 2.57 2.14
CA CYS A 156 9.83 1.47 1.47
C CYS A 156 8.34 1.75 1.30
N ARG A 157 7.70 2.44 2.24
CA ARG A 157 6.32 2.93 2.11
C ARG A 157 6.19 3.86 0.90
N TYR A 158 7.09 4.83 0.76
CA TYR A 158 7.10 5.73 -0.40
C TYR A 158 7.23 4.95 -1.71
N PHE A 159 8.12 3.96 -1.78
CA PHE A 159 8.23 3.10 -2.96
C PHE A 159 6.97 2.28 -3.25
N ALA A 160 6.30 1.73 -2.22
CA ALA A 160 5.03 1.02 -2.40
C ALA A 160 3.94 1.94 -2.96
N PHE A 161 3.90 3.21 -2.56
CA PHE A 161 3.01 4.20 -3.17
C PHE A 161 3.32 4.45 -4.64
N VAL A 162 4.60 4.66 -4.98
CA VAL A 162 5.02 4.85 -6.38
C VAL A 162 4.67 3.62 -7.21
N ALA A 163 4.91 2.42 -6.69
CA ALA A 163 4.54 1.16 -7.33
C ALA A 163 3.02 1.08 -7.59
N ALA A 164 2.19 1.44 -6.61
CA ALA A 164 0.73 1.48 -6.77
C ALA A 164 0.28 2.47 -7.86
N PHE A 165 0.93 3.64 -7.96
CA PHE A 165 0.64 4.61 -9.03
C PHE A 165 1.06 4.09 -10.41
N VAL A 166 2.23 3.46 -10.50
CA VAL A 166 2.72 2.83 -11.74
C VAL A 166 1.73 1.76 -12.19
N GLU A 167 1.35 0.85 -11.30
CA GLU A 167 0.38 -0.20 -11.57
C GLU A 167 -0.97 0.38 -12.04
N HIS A 168 -1.51 1.36 -11.33
CA HIS A 168 -2.77 2.02 -11.70
C HIS A 168 -2.71 2.65 -13.09
N LYS A 169 -1.60 3.29 -13.46
CA LYS A 169 -1.40 3.89 -14.80
C LYS A 169 -1.51 2.83 -15.90
N TYR A 170 -0.87 1.68 -15.72
CA TYR A 170 -0.88 0.61 -16.73
C TYR A 170 -2.26 -0.05 -16.85
N ILE A 171 -2.95 -0.27 -15.71
CA ILE A 171 -4.33 -0.78 -15.71
C ILE A 171 -5.26 0.18 -16.45
N LYS A 172 -5.20 1.48 -16.15
CA LYS A 172 -6.06 2.49 -16.77
C LYS A 172 -5.84 2.60 -18.28
N ASN A 173 -4.58 2.65 -18.72
CA ASN A 173 -4.26 2.73 -20.15
C ASN A 173 -4.88 1.57 -20.91
N LYS A 174 -4.87 0.37 -20.32
CA LYS A 174 -5.48 -0.79 -20.94
C LYS A 174 -7.00 -0.72 -21.02
N VAL A 175 -7.68 -0.29 -19.95
CA VAL A 175 -9.15 -0.13 -19.99
C VAL A 175 -9.55 0.79 -21.14
N ASN A 176 -8.81 1.91 -21.32
CA ASN A 176 -9.06 2.83 -22.43
C ASN A 176 -8.81 2.18 -23.81
N GLU A 177 -7.79 1.35 -23.95
CA GLU A 177 -7.50 0.60 -25.19
C GLU A 177 -8.63 -0.40 -25.52
N GLU A 178 -9.11 -1.15 -24.52
CA GLU A 178 -10.21 -2.12 -24.66
C GLU A 178 -11.54 -1.41 -25.01
N GLU A 179 -11.85 -0.29 -24.35
CA GLU A 179 -13.02 0.53 -24.66
C GLU A 179 -12.97 1.09 -26.10
N SER A 180 -11.79 1.56 -26.52
CA SER A 180 -11.59 2.09 -27.88
C SER A 180 -11.77 1.00 -28.95
N GLN A 181 -11.24 -0.21 -28.70
CA GLN A 181 -11.42 -1.36 -29.60
C GLN A 181 -12.89 -1.77 -29.70
N PHE A 182 -13.59 -1.87 -28.56
CA PHE A 182 -15.00 -2.22 -28.52
C PHE A 182 -15.88 -1.19 -29.27
N GLN A 183 -15.62 0.11 -29.10
CA GLN A 183 -16.34 1.15 -29.85
C GLN A 183 -16.12 1.03 -31.37
N GLN A 184 -14.90 0.74 -31.81
CA GLN A 184 -14.59 0.52 -33.23
C GLN A 184 -15.33 -0.70 -33.80
N GLU A 185 -15.43 -1.80 -33.03
CA GLU A 185 -16.18 -2.99 -33.44
C GLU A 185 -17.68 -2.72 -33.58
N LEU A 186 -18.27 -1.96 -32.64
CA LEU A 186 -19.67 -1.55 -32.71
C LEU A 186 -19.97 -0.69 -33.94
N LEU A 187 -19.09 0.27 -34.26
CA LEU A 187 -19.23 1.09 -35.47
C LEU A 187 -19.17 0.25 -36.74
N LYS A 188 -18.23 -0.71 -36.80
CA LYS A 188 -18.11 -1.64 -37.92
C LYS A 188 -19.36 -2.50 -38.07
N TYR A 189 -19.91 -3.00 -36.97
CA TYR A 189 -21.15 -3.78 -36.99
C TYR A 189 -22.34 -2.95 -37.47
N GLY A 190 -22.52 -1.73 -36.94
CA GLY A 190 -23.59 -0.83 -37.35
C GLY A 190 -23.54 -0.45 -38.84
N SER A 191 -22.33 -0.27 -39.39
CA SER A 191 -22.16 0.02 -40.83
C SER A 191 -22.59 -1.16 -41.73
N LYS A 192 -22.37 -2.40 -41.30
CA LYS A 192 -22.77 -3.60 -42.04
C LYS A 192 -24.27 -3.80 -42.04
N VAL A 193 -24.93 -3.56 -40.90
CA VAL A 193 -26.39 -3.67 -40.79
C VAL A 193 -27.08 -2.64 -41.70
N ARG A 194 -26.56 -1.41 -41.77
CA ARG A 194 -27.11 -0.39 -42.67
C ARG A 194 -26.98 -0.77 -44.15
N GLN A 195 -25.88 -1.42 -44.54
CA GLN A 195 -25.69 -1.89 -45.92
C GLN A 195 -26.63 -3.05 -46.30
N SER A 196 -27.07 -3.87 -45.36
CA SER A 196 -28.03 -4.96 -45.64
C SER A 196 -29.46 -4.48 -45.80
N ASP A 197 -29.81 -3.31 -45.25
CA ASP A 197 -31.16 -2.74 -45.37
C ASP A 197 -31.39 -2.03 -46.72
N GLU A 198 -30.31 -1.78 -47.49
CA GLU A 198 -30.36 -1.09 -48.80
C GLU A 198 -30.45 -2.05 -50.00
N LEU A 199 -30.46 -3.38 -49.77
CA LEU A 199 -30.56 -4.43 -50.79
C LEU A 199 -31.93 -5.14 -50.77
#